data_AF-A0A2I0P0V2-F1
#
_entry.id   AF-A0A2I0P0V2-F1
#
_cell.length_a   1.000
_cell.length_b   1.000
_cell.length_c   1.000
_cell.angle_alpha   90.00
_cell.angle_beta   90.00
_cell.angle_gamma   90.00
#
_symmetry.space_group_name_H-M   'P 1'
#
loop_
_entity.id
_entity.type
_entity.pdbx_description
1 polymer ?
#
loop_
_entity_poly.entity_id
_entity_poly.type
_entity_poly.pdbx_seq_one_letter_code
_entity_poly.pdbx_strand_id
1 'polypeptide(L)'
;PISVVRVCGEDIILPRPRGAGGQMQGLRSNGILHIPASKEGYQEGTSVNVRLTRENLPGREILIAGISDELTDHLKVIFDSREHSLMFRPMSAMGAAALLCKGRCHGIVMMQSYMGHDGEIIRLLRTGCQDQVSSVTIGSRDGDPDVLVYRDTPQIREEISPLIRFLCSEQWRKTAVFPAGYRSERAGTKEDLIPASTLGRRSTEPEIEEHHSVIV
;
A
#
# COMPACT_ATOMS: atom_id res chain seq x y z
N PRO A 1 -8.28 10.65 -8.96
CA PRO A 1 -7.66 9.31 -8.95
C PRO A 1 -7.75 8.71 -7.55
N ILE A 2 -8.06 7.43 -7.46
CA ILE A 2 -8.16 6.69 -6.21
C ILE A 2 -7.46 5.34 -6.34
N SER A 3 -7.11 4.75 -5.21
CA SER A 3 -6.76 3.33 -5.15
C SER A 3 -7.92 2.59 -4.47
N VAL A 4 -8.43 1.57 -5.13
CA VAL A 4 -9.39 0.61 -4.57
C VAL A 4 -8.61 -0.64 -4.19
N VAL A 5 -8.81 -1.14 -2.99
CA VAL A 5 -8.19 -2.39 -2.52
C VAL A 5 -9.16 -3.13 -1.65
N ARG A 6 -9.13 -4.46 -1.71
CA ARG A 6 -9.93 -5.31 -0.82
C ARG A 6 -9.12 -5.61 0.44
N VAL A 7 -9.72 -5.41 1.60
CA VAL A 7 -9.16 -5.76 2.91
C VAL A 7 -10.27 -6.40 3.72
N CYS A 8 -10.03 -7.59 4.27
CA CYS A 8 -11.04 -8.35 5.01
C CYS A 8 -12.38 -8.50 4.24
N GLY A 9 -12.31 -8.72 2.93
CA GLY A 9 -13.52 -8.87 2.09
C GLY A 9 -14.29 -7.57 1.79
N GLU A 10 -13.84 -6.42 2.30
CA GLU A 10 -14.42 -5.12 1.98
C GLU A 10 -13.53 -4.35 1.00
N ASP A 11 -14.15 -3.80 -0.05
CA ASP A 11 -13.45 -2.86 -0.92
C ASP A 11 -13.39 -1.48 -0.24
N ILE A 12 -12.19 -0.94 -0.12
CA ILE A 12 -11.90 0.36 0.49
C ILE A 12 -11.30 1.32 -0.54
N ILE A 13 -11.64 2.60 -0.41
CA ILE A 13 -11.08 3.67 -1.25
C ILE A 13 -9.98 4.41 -0.50
N LEU A 14 -8.84 4.56 -1.16
CA LEU A 14 -7.77 5.43 -0.71
C LEU A 14 -7.66 6.63 -1.67
N PRO A 15 -8.07 7.84 -1.24
CA PRO A 15 -7.90 9.03 -2.06
C PRO A 15 -6.41 9.32 -2.25
N ARG A 16 -6.02 9.61 -3.50
CA ARG A 16 -4.66 10.03 -3.82
C ARG A 16 -4.60 11.57 -3.87
N PRO A 17 -3.49 12.19 -3.42
CA PRO A 17 -3.34 13.66 -3.43
C PRO A 17 -3.63 14.24 -4.82
N ARG A 18 -4.31 15.40 -4.84
CA ARG A 18 -4.59 16.19 -6.05
C ARG A 18 -3.65 17.42 -6.01
N GLY A 19 -2.76 17.59 -6.99
CA GLY A 19 -1.77 18.68 -6.99
C GLY A 19 -0.59 18.44 -7.94
N ALA A 20 0.46 19.27 -7.84
CA ALA A 20 1.70 19.09 -8.60
C ALA A 20 2.27 17.68 -8.35
N GLY A 21 2.53 16.92 -9.44
CA GLY A 21 2.82 15.48 -9.36
C GLY A 21 1.61 14.56 -9.59
N GLY A 22 0.44 15.12 -9.95
CA GLY A 22 -0.80 14.36 -10.20
C GLY A 22 -0.72 13.30 -11.30
N GLN A 23 0.19 13.45 -12.27
CA GLN A 23 0.40 12.44 -13.33
C GLN A 23 0.83 11.09 -12.75
N MET A 24 1.76 11.09 -11.79
CA MET A 24 2.19 9.86 -11.11
C MET A 24 1.10 9.27 -10.23
N GLN A 25 0.22 10.10 -9.64
CA GLN A 25 -0.91 9.60 -8.88
C GLN A 25 -1.98 8.97 -9.78
N GLY A 26 -2.15 9.47 -11.01
CA GLY A 26 -2.96 8.83 -12.04
C GLY A 26 -2.42 7.47 -12.48
N LEU A 27 -1.10 7.37 -12.70
CA LEU A 27 -0.46 6.09 -13.03
C LEU A 27 -0.56 5.07 -11.89
N ARG A 28 -0.47 5.52 -10.64
CA ARG A 28 -0.56 4.68 -9.43
C ARG A 28 -1.99 4.39 -8.98
N SER A 29 -3.00 5.04 -9.55
CA SER A 29 -4.40 4.70 -9.29
C SER A 29 -4.86 3.49 -10.10
N ASN A 30 -5.83 2.76 -9.55
CA ASN A 30 -6.59 1.73 -10.25
C ASN A 30 -8.08 2.12 -10.34
N GLY A 31 -8.46 3.34 -9.95
CA GLY A 31 -9.81 3.83 -10.10
C GLY A 31 -9.97 5.35 -10.13
N ILE A 32 -11.17 5.76 -10.52
CA ILE A 32 -11.63 7.15 -10.56
C ILE A 32 -12.94 7.23 -9.77
N LEU A 33 -12.94 8.06 -8.73
CA LEU A 33 -14.15 8.48 -8.04
C LEU A 33 -14.63 9.79 -8.65
N HIS A 34 -15.86 9.78 -9.19
CA HIS A 34 -16.53 10.98 -9.66
C HIS A 34 -17.25 11.65 -8.49
N ILE A 35 -16.89 12.90 -8.18
CA ILE A 35 -17.58 13.71 -7.18
C ILE A 35 -18.43 14.74 -7.94
N PRO A 36 -19.78 14.69 -7.84
CA PRO A 36 -20.64 15.67 -8.49
C PRO A 36 -20.31 17.10 -8.07
N ALA A 37 -20.43 18.07 -8.98
CA ALA A 37 -20.15 19.48 -8.70
C ALA A 37 -21.00 20.07 -7.56
N SER A 38 -22.17 19.49 -7.28
CA SER A 38 -23.04 19.86 -6.17
C SER A 38 -22.58 19.33 -4.81
N LYS A 39 -21.49 18.55 -4.76
CA LYS A 39 -20.93 17.98 -3.52
C LYS A 39 -19.48 18.43 -3.33
N GLU A 40 -19.15 18.80 -2.10
CA GLU A 40 -17.77 19.05 -1.69
C GLU A 40 -16.95 17.74 -1.68
N GLY A 41 -17.58 16.65 -1.27
CA GLY A 41 -16.96 15.34 -1.18
C GLY A 41 -17.90 14.28 -0.63
N TYR A 42 -17.33 13.12 -0.31
CA TYR A 42 -18.01 12.03 0.39
C TYR A 42 -17.43 11.89 1.79
N GLN A 43 -18.29 11.57 2.77
CA GLN A 43 -17.86 11.29 4.13
C GLN A 43 -17.29 9.86 4.23
N GLU A 44 -16.35 9.65 5.17
CA GLU A 44 -15.85 8.31 5.52
C GLU A 44 -17.05 7.39 5.85
N GLY A 45 -17.00 6.15 5.35
CA GLY A 45 -18.07 5.16 5.49
C GLY A 45 -19.18 5.27 4.44
N THR A 46 -19.15 6.25 3.53
CA THR A 46 -20.16 6.37 2.48
C THR A 46 -19.90 5.37 1.36
N SER A 47 -20.90 4.58 0.96
CA SER A 47 -20.83 3.76 -0.25
C SER A 47 -20.91 4.63 -1.51
N VAL A 48 -19.97 4.44 -2.42
CA VAL A 48 -19.87 5.20 -3.67
C VAL A 48 -19.57 4.29 -4.85
N ASN A 49 -20.01 4.70 -6.03
CA ASN A 49 -19.64 4.04 -7.27
C ASN A 49 -18.31 4.59 -7.78
N VAL A 50 -17.40 3.69 -8.13
CA VAL A 50 -16.11 4.03 -8.72
C VAL A 50 -15.96 3.38 -10.08
N ARG A 51 -15.23 4.06 -10.97
CA ARG A 51 -14.81 3.47 -12.25
C ARG A 51 -13.40 2.93 -12.08
N LEU A 52 -13.22 1.62 -12.21
CA LEU A 52 -11.89 1.02 -12.21
C LEU A 52 -11.17 1.36 -13.53
N THR A 53 -9.87 1.60 -13.47
CA THR A 53 -9.03 1.97 -14.62
C THR A 53 -8.04 0.88 -15.03
N ARG A 54 -8.08 -0.27 -14.35
CA ARG A 54 -7.28 -1.46 -14.64
C ARG A 54 -8.22 -2.66 -14.63
N GLU A 55 -7.96 -3.63 -15.51
CA GLU A 55 -8.76 -4.86 -15.63
C GLU A 55 -8.60 -5.80 -14.42
N ASN A 56 -7.56 -5.61 -13.60
CA ASN A 56 -7.41 -6.40 -12.38
C ASN A 56 -8.42 -5.93 -11.32
N LEU A 57 -9.39 -6.80 -11.06
CA LEU A 57 -10.34 -6.67 -9.96
C LEU A 57 -9.62 -6.58 -8.60
N PRO A 58 -10.16 -5.83 -7.64
CA PRO A 58 -9.63 -5.75 -6.27
C PRO A 58 -9.53 -7.14 -5.64
N GLY A 59 -8.44 -7.40 -4.92
CA GLY A 59 -8.27 -8.64 -4.13
C GLY A 59 -6.95 -9.38 -4.36
N ARG A 60 -6.08 -8.87 -5.24
CA ARG A 60 -4.68 -9.34 -5.35
C ARG A 60 -3.69 -8.41 -4.64
N GLU A 61 -4.14 -7.22 -4.25
CA GLU A 61 -3.29 -6.22 -3.63
C GLU A 61 -3.23 -6.36 -2.11
N ILE A 62 -2.01 -6.48 -1.57
CA ILE A 62 -1.77 -6.38 -0.14
C ILE A 62 -1.48 -4.92 0.18
N LEU A 63 -2.47 -4.23 0.76
CA LEU A 63 -2.32 -2.88 1.31
C LEU A 63 -1.48 -2.85 2.60
N ILE A 64 -0.31 -2.22 2.51
CA ILE A 64 0.55 -1.87 3.65
C ILE A 64 0.59 -0.35 3.81
N ALA A 65 0.54 0.14 5.05
CA ALA A 65 0.65 1.56 5.36
C ALA A 65 1.87 1.87 6.23
N GLY A 66 2.42 3.09 6.13
CA GLY A 66 3.55 3.49 6.96
C GLY A 66 4.46 4.49 6.25
N ILE A 67 5.69 4.60 6.72
CA ILE A 67 6.70 5.44 6.08
C ILE A 67 7.18 4.74 4.81
N SER A 68 7.13 5.46 3.69
CA SER A 68 7.65 4.99 2.40
C SER A 68 9.10 5.43 2.26
N ASP A 69 9.95 4.52 1.85
CA ASP A 69 11.40 4.64 1.78
C ASP A 69 11.97 3.64 0.76
N GLU A 70 13.30 3.57 0.65
CA GLU A 70 13.97 2.66 -0.28
C GLU A 70 13.67 1.19 0.04
N LEU A 71 13.56 0.81 1.32
CA LEU A 71 13.27 -0.58 1.72
C LEU A 71 11.89 -1.02 1.22
N THR A 72 10.87 -0.18 1.43
CA THR A 72 9.49 -0.45 1.04
C THR A 72 9.27 -0.37 -0.48
N ASP A 73 9.98 0.53 -1.16
CA ASP A 73 10.01 0.58 -2.63
C ASP A 73 10.68 -0.67 -3.21
N HIS A 74 11.78 -1.13 -2.62
CA HIS A 74 12.48 -2.33 -3.06
C HIS A 74 11.67 -3.61 -2.80
N LEU A 75 11.05 -3.71 -1.62
CA LEU A 75 10.11 -4.77 -1.28
C LEU A 75 8.99 -4.87 -2.33
N LYS A 76 8.40 -3.73 -2.71
CA LYS A 76 7.35 -3.69 -3.73
C LYS A 76 7.83 -4.23 -5.08
N VAL A 77 9.01 -3.82 -5.53
CA VAL A 77 9.54 -4.24 -6.85
C VAL A 77 9.80 -5.75 -6.90
N ILE A 78 10.30 -6.35 -5.82
CA ILE A 78 10.64 -7.78 -5.81
C ILE A 78 9.42 -8.65 -5.53
N PHE A 79 8.50 -8.18 -4.67
CA PHE A 79 7.29 -8.93 -4.31
C PHE A 79 6.24 -8.96 -5.42
N ASP A 80 6.09 -7.87 -6.19
CA ASP A 80 5.06 -7.75 -7.22
C ASP A 80 5.17 -8.90 -8.24
N SER A 81 4.07 -9.62 -8.41
CA SER A 81 3.94 -10.78 -9.29
C SER A 81 2.60 -10.73 -10.06
N ARG A 82 2.32 -11.76 -10.86
CA ARG A 82 1.01 -11.88 -11.54
C ARG A 82 -0.14 -12.17 -10.58
N GLU A 83 0.16 -12.81 -9.44
CA GLU A 83 -0.85 -13.28 -8.48
C GLU A 83 -1.07 -12.31 -7.33
N HIS A 84 -0.01 -11.63 -6.88
CA HIS A 84 -0.04 -10.71 -5.75
C HIS A 84 0.74 -9.44 -6.08
N SER A 85 0.26 -8.31 -5.57
CA SER A 85 1.01 -7.06 -5.64
C SER A 85 0.95 -6.30 -4.32
N LEU A 86 1.97 -5.49 -4.04
CA LEU A 86 2.05 -4.68 -2.84
C LEU A 86 1.53 -3.28 -3.13
N MET A 87 0.53 -2.82 -2.37
CA MET A 87 0.12 -1.43 -2.38
C MET A 87 0.64 -0.74 -1.13
N PHE A 88 1.58 0.19 -1.30
CA PHE A 88 2.08 0.98 -0.18
C PHE A 88 1.34 2.32 -0.07
N ARG A 89 0.85 2.63 1.14
CA ARG A 89 0.23 3.92 1.45
C ARG A 89 1.10 4.72 2.42
N PRO A 90 1.81 5.76 1.94
CA PRO A 90 2.60 6.64 2.78
C PRO A 90 1.72 7.35 3.82
N MET A 91 2.07 7.24 5.10
CA MET A 91 1.46 7.98 6.21
C MET A 91 2.35 7.94 7.46
N SER A 92 2.02 8.76 8.48
CA SER A 92 2.70 8.72 9.76
C SER A 92 2.46 7.39 10.48
N ALA A 93 3.37 7.00 11.38
CA ALA A 93 3.22 5.76 12.16
C ALA A 93 1.93 5.74 12.99
N MET A 94 1.52 6.88 13.56
CA MET A 94 0.25 7.02 14.27
C MET A 94 -0.96 6.82 13.34
N GLY A 95 -0.94 7.43 12.15
CA GLY A 95 -1.99 7.25 11.15
C GLY A 95 -2.08 5.81 10.65
N ALA A 96 -0.94 5.16 10.46
CA ALA A 96 -0.86 3.75 10.07
C ALA A 96 -1.47 2.85 11.15
N ALA A 97 -1.08 3.05 12.42
CA ALA A 97 -1.65 2.31 13.54
C ALA A 97 -3.16 2.49 13.63
N ALA A 98 -3.68 3.71 13.49
CA ALA A 98 -5.12 3.97 13.48
C ALA A 98 -5.84 3.24 12.32
N LEU A 99 -5.25 3.22 11.12
CA LEU A 99 -5.78 2.49 9.97
C LEU A 99 -5.83 0.98 10.21
N LEU A 100 -4.78 0.43 10.84
CA LEU A 100 -4.71 -0.98 11.20
C LEU A 100 -5.77 -1.34 12.25
N CYS A 101 -5.93 -0.54 13.30
CA CYS A 101 -6.96 -0.73 14.32
C CYS A 101 -8.38 -0.72 13.71
N LYS A 102 -8.63 0.16 12.74
CA LYS A 102 -9.90 0.20 11.98
C LYS A 102 -10.09 -0.99 11.02
N GLY A 103 -9.09 -1.85 10.82
CA GLY A 103 -9.15 -2.95 9.86
C GLY A 103 -9.16 -2.46 8.40
N ARG A 104 -8.58 -1.29 8.12
CA ARG A 104 -8.56 -0.65 6.80
C ARG A 104 -7.21 -0.81 6.07
N CYS A 105 -6.37 -1.74 6.52
CA CYS A 105 -5.17 -2.21 5.83
C CYS A 105 -4.76 -3.60 6.33
N HIS A 106 -3.94 -4.32 5.55
CA HIS A 106 -3.46 -5.65 5.93
C HIS A 106 -2.36 -5.58 6.98
N GLY A 107 -1.50 -4.56 6.88
CA GLY A 107 -0.41 -4.36 7.83
C GLY A 107 0.21 -2.97 7.71
N ILE A 108 1.14 -2.70 8.62
CA ILE A 108 1.85 -1.43 8.69
C ILE A 108 3.34 -1.65 8.85
N VAL A 109 4.14 -0.77 8.26
CA VAL A 109 5.60 -0.78 8.40
C VAL A 109 6.02 0.35 9.33
N MET A 110 6.82 0.02 10.32
CA MET A 110 7.45 0.98 11.22
C MET A 110 8.80 0.46 11.72
N MET A 111 9.65 1.36 12.19
CA MET A 111 10.87 0.99 12.92
C MET A 111 10.50 0.31 14.24
N GLN A 112 11.27 -0.70 14.63
CA GLN A 112 11.07 -1.48 15.85
C GLN A 112 11.17 -0.60 17.10
N SER A 113 12.00 0.44 17.08
CA SER A 113 12.10 1.42 18.17
C SER A 113 10.76 2.09 18.51
N TYR A 114 9.83 2.23 17.55
CA TYR A 114 8.48 2.75 17.83
C TYR A 114 7.59 1.78 18.62
N MET A 115 8.00 0.50 18.75
CA MET A 115 7.31 -0.51 19.56
C MET A 115 7.77 -0.57 21.02
N GLY A 116 8.53 0.43 21.50
CA GLY A 116 8.93 0.55 22.90
C GLY A 116 7.74 0.45 23.88
N HIS A 117 7.98 -0.09 25.08
CA HIS A 117 6.94 -0.55 26.02
C HIS A 117 5.91 0.52 26.44
N ASP A 118 6.22 1.82 26.32
CA ASP A 118 5.38 2.95 26.73
C ASP A 118 5.01 3.93 25.59
N GLY A 119 5.19 3.53 24.33
CA GLY A 119 4.85 4.38 23.18
C GLY A 119 3.33 4.54 22.97
N GLU A 120 2.90 5.74 22.56
CA GLU A 120 1.49 5.98 22.21
C GLU A 120 1.00 5.04 21.11
N ILE A 121 1.87 4.69 20.15
CA ILE A 121 1.59 3.77 19.05
C ILE A 121 1.31 2.36 19.58
N ILE A 122 2.16 1.82 20.46
CA ILE A 122 1.94 0.47 21.00
C ILE A 122 0.67 0.42 21.85
N ARG A 123 0.37 1.49 22.60
CA ARG A 123 -0.87 1.59 23.37
C ARG A 123 -2.10 1.61 22.46
N LEU A 124 -2.04 2.36 21.35
CA LEU A 124 -3.10 2.38 20.35
C LEU A 124 -3.28 0.99 19.72
N LEU A 125 -2.20 0.33 19.34
CA LEU A 125 -2.27 -1.02 18.75
C LEU A 125 -2.84 -2.05 19.73
N ARG A 126 -2.40 -2.06 21.00
CA ARG A 126 -2.94 -2.98 22.01
C ARG A 126 -4.42 -2.77 22.27
N THR A 127 -4.84 -1.52 22.45
CA THR A 127 -6.24 -1.19 22.74
C THR A 127 -7.14 -1.33 21.51
N GLY A 128 -6.72 -0.79 20.36
CA GLY A 128 -7.50 -0.77 19.13
C GLY A 128 -7.52 -2.10 18.37
N CYS A 129 -6.47 -2.93 18.49
CA CYS A 129 -6.45 -4.28 17.93
C CYS A 129 -6.74 -5.37 18.98
N GLN A 130 -7.07 -5.01 20.22
CA GLN A 130 -7.39 -5.94 21.31
C GLN A 130 -6.30 -7.02 21.51
N ASP A 131 -5.04 -6.59 21.55
CA ASP A 131 -3.84 -7.42 21.65
C ASP A 131 -3.66 -8.48 20.54
N GLN A 132 -4.48 -8.48 19.49
CA GLN A 132 -4.36 -9.36 18.32
C GLN A 132 -3.40 -8.75 17.29
N VAL A 133 -2.15 -8.58 17.67
CA VAL A 133 -1.12 -7.99 16.81
C VAL A 133 0.07 -8.93 16.71
N SER A 134 0.55 -9.16 15.49
CA SER A 134 1.78 -9.89 15.20
C SER A 134 2.72 -9.00 14.41
N SER A 135 4.01 -9.35 14.42
CA SER A 135 5.02 -8.62 13.67
C SER A 135 6.04 -9.57 13.04
N VAL A 136 6.59 -9.15 11.90
CA VAL A 136 7.70 -9.83 11.22
C VAL A 136 8.72 -8.78 10.78
N THR A 137 10.01 -9.06 11.01
CA THR A 137 11.09 -8.19 10.55
C THR A 137 11.17 -8.21 9.03
N ILE A 138 11.14 -7.03 8.43
CA ILE A 138 11.27 -6.86 6.97
C ILE A 138 12.67 -6.44 6.55
N GLY A 139 13.47 -5.90 7.44
CA GLY A 139 14.83 -5.45 7.18
C GLY A 139 15.35 -4.63 8.34
N SER A 140 16.42 -3.87 8.11
CA SER A 140 16.91 -2.89 9.06
C SER A 140 17.39 -1.63 8.36
N ARG A 141 17.27 -0.49 9.04
CA ARG A 141 17.79 0.82 8.64
C ARG A 141 18.69 1.33 9.74
N ASP A 142 19.94 1.65 9.40
CA ASP A 142 20.93 2.19 10.35
C ASP A 142 21.10 1.33 11.62
N GLY A 143 20.85 0.03 11.52
CA GLY A 143 20.90 -0.92 12.64
C GLY A 143 19.60 -1.07 13.45
N ASP A 144 18.58 -0.25 13.21
CA ASP A 144 17.24 -0.42 13.78
C ASP A 144 16.37 -1.29 12.85
N PRO A 145 15.82 -2.42 13.34
CA PRO A 145 14.97 -3.27 12.52
C PRO A 145 13.69 -2.55 12.09
N ASP A 146 13.28 -2.75 10.84
CA ASP A 146 11.93 -2.44 10.41
C ASP A 146 11.06 -3.67 10.52
N VAL A 147 9.84 -3.45 11.00
CA VAL A 147 8.85 -4.50 11.18
C VAL A 147 7.58 -4.19 10.40
N LEU A 148 7.07 -5.25 9.78
CA LEU A 148 5.69 -5.32 9.33
C LEU A 148 4.85 -5.80 10.50
N VAL A 149 3.94 -4.95 10.96
CA VAL A 149 2.98 -5.22 12.03
C VAL A 149 1.61 -5.44 11.39
N TYR A 150 0.89 -6.48 11.79
CA TYR A 150 -0.42 -6.82 11.24
C TYR A 150 -1.35 -7.37 12.32
N ARG A 151 -2.65 -7.37 12.05
CA ARG A 151 -3.64 -7.95 12.96
C ARG A 151 -3.63 -9.47 12.85
N ASP A 152 -3.51 -10.16 13.97
CA ASP A 152 -3.44 -11.63 14.00
C ASP A 152 -4.84 -12.28 13.99
N THR A 153 -5.65 -11.91 13.00
CA THR A 153 -6.96 -12.52 12.75
C THR A 153 -6.85 -13.57 11.65
N PRO A 154 -7.72 -14.61 11.63
CA PRO A 154 -7.69 -15.62 10.57
C PRO A 154 -7.74 -15.03 9.14
N GLN A 155 -8.61 -14.04 8.93
CA GLN A 155 -8.80 -13.40 7.63
C GLN A 155 -7.57 -12.60 7.17
N ILE A 156 -7.01 -11.75 8.04
CA ILE A 156 -5.79 -11.00 7.71
C ILE A 156 -4.61 -11.95 7.49
N ARG A 157 -4.48 -12.99 8.31
CA ARG A 157 -3.42 -14.00 8.15
C ARG A 157 -3.47 -14.66 6.78
N GLU A 158 -4.66 -15.00 6.29
CA GLU A 158 -4.83 -15.58 4.96
C GLU A 158 -4.41 -14.59 3.86
N GLU A 159 -4.97 -13.38 3.89
CA GLU A 159 -4.73 -12.32 2.90
C GLU A 159 -3.24 -11.88 2.86
N ILE A 160 -2.57 -11.78 4.01
CA ILE A 160 -1.17 -11.33 4.10
C ILE A 160 -0.15 -12.47 4.00
N SER A 161 -0.58 -13.74 4.06
CA SER A 161 0.31 -14.90 4.05
C SER A 161 1.31 -14.94 2.88
N PRO A 162 0.97 -14.52 1.64
CA PRO A 162 1.94 -14.52 0.54
C PRO A 162 3.12 -13.60 0.83
N LEU A 163 2.86 -12.42 1.41
CA LEU A 163 3.90 -11.47 1.81
C LEU A 163 4.75 -12.02 2.96
N ILE A 164 4.14 -12.61 3.99
CA ILE A 164 4.89 -13.20 5.11
C ILE A 164 5.82 -14.32 4.61
N ARG A 165 5.33 -15.21 3.75
CA ARG A 165 6.16 -16.29 3.17
C ARG A 165 7.31 -15.72 2.35
N PHE A 166 7.05 -14.68 1.57
CA PHE A 166 8.09 -13.99 0.80
C PHE A 166 9.17 -13.38 1.70
N LEU A 167 8.78 -12.68 2.78
CA LEU A 167 9.71 -12.08 3.75
C LEU A 167 10.57 -13.13 4.46
N CYS A 168 10.02 -14.33 4.66
CA CYS A 168 10.77 -15.47 5.23
C CYS A 168 11.66 -16.20 4.22
N SER A 169 11.59 -15.86 2.93
CA SER A 169 12.35 -16.54 1.87
C SER A 169 13.83 -16.15 1.86
N GLU A 170 14.67 -17.06 1.38
CA GLU A 170 16.10 -16.79 1.12
C GLU A 170 16.31 -15.63 0.13
N GLN A 171 15.40 -15.46 -0.83
CA GLN A 171 15.46 -14.38 -1.81
C GLN A 171 15.38 -13.02 -1.12
N TRP A 172 14.45 -12.84 -0.19
CA TRP A 172 14.32 -11.59 0.55
C TRP A 172 15.48 -11.39 1.53
N ARG A 173 15.85 -12.43 2.31
CA ARG A 173 16.91 -12.34 3.33
C ARG A 173 18.26 -11.89 2.79
N LYS A 174 18.61 -12.27 1.56
CA LYS A 174 19.85 -11.85 0.90
C LYS A 174 19.87 -10.36 0.51
N THR A 175 18.69 -9.73 0.48
CA THR A 175 18.47 -8.39 -0.06
C THR A 175 18.09 -7.39 1.04
N ALA A 176 17.55 -7.87 2.16
CA ALA A 176 16.94 -7.07 3.23
C ALA A 176 17.92 -6.41 4.22
N VAL A 177 19.21 -6.33 3.90
CA VAL A 177 20.23 -5.69 4.75
C VAL A 177 20.74 -4.44 4.05
N PHE A 178 20.29 -3.28 4.51
CA PHE A 178 20.73 -1.98 3.99
C PHE A 178 21.80 -1.40 4.93
N PRO A 179 23.06 -1.23 4.48
CA PRO A 179 24.11 -0.61 5.29
C PRO A 179 23.75 0.83 5.68
N ALA A 180 24.29 1.30 6.82
CA ALA A 180 24.16 2.70 7.22
C ALA A 180 24.67 3.63 6.12
N GLY A 181 23.85 4.57 5.67
CA GLY A 181 24.17 5.50 4.59
C GLY A 181 23.94 5.00 3.16
N TYR A 182 23.30 3.84 2.95
CA TYR A 182 22.80 3.44 1.63
C TYR A 182 21.64 4.37 1.20
N ARG A 183 21.98 5.50 0.59
CA ARG A 183 21.07 6.25 -0.29
C ARG A 183 21.26 5.71 -1.70
N SER A 184 20.18 5.24 -2.32
CA SER A 184 20.17 5.03 -3.78
C SER A 184 20.58 6.34 -4.46
N GLU A 185 21.75 6.38 -5.10
CA GLU A 185 22.08 7.48 -6.00
C GLU A 185 21.06 7.48 -7.15
N ARG A 186 20.25 8.55 -7.23
CA ARG A 186 19.18 8.86 -8.20
C ARG A 186 17.81 8.28 -7.82
N ALA A 187 16.72 9.06 -7.85
CA ALA A 187 16.35 10.00 -8.90
C ALA A 187 15.97 11.42 -8.40
N GLY A 188 16.95 12.32 -8.48
CA GLY A 188 16.73 13.74 -8.71
C GLY A 188 17.54 14.15 -9.94
N THR A 189 16.85 14.63 -10.97
CA THR A 189 17.36 15.34 -12.16
C THR A 189 18.39 14.63 -13.06
N LYS A 190 17.93 14.02 -14.16
CA LYS A 190 18.23 14.45 -15.54
C LYS A 190 17.54 13.53 -16.54
N GLU A 191 17.17 14.13 -17.66
CA GLU A 191 16.53 13.54 -18.82
C GLU A 191 17.26 12.29 -19.29
N ASP A 192 16.54 11.17 -19.38
CA ASP A 192 16.80 10.15 -20.38
C ASP A 192 15.44 9.69 -20.92
N LEU A 193 15.07 10.32 -22.03
CA LEU A 193 13.92 10.00 -22.85
C LEU A 193 14.04 8.54 -23.31
N ILE A 194 13.05 7.72 -22.98
CA ILE A 194 12.82 6.46 -23.69
C ILE A 194 12.51 6.82 -25.16
N PRO A 195 13.17 6.22 -26.17
CA PRO A 195 12.88 6.49 -27.57
C PRO A 195 11.40 6.24 -27.89
N ALA A 196 10.75 7.22 -28.52
CA ALA A 196 9.33 7.22 -28.86
C ALA A 196 8.96 6.26 -30.02
N SER A 197 9.62 5.11 -30.16
CA SER A 197 9.46 4.21 -31.32
C SER A 197 8.83 2.85 -31.02
N THR A 198 8.20 2.66 -29.85
CA THR A 198 7.50 1.39 -29.53
C THR A 198 5.99 1.58 -29.31
N LEU A 199 5.39 2.62 -29.92
CA LEU A 199 3.94 2.76 -30.05
C LEU A 199 3.42 1.79 -31.13
N GLY A 200 3.24 0.54 -30.73
CA GLY A 200 2.48 -0.46 -31.47
C GLY A 200 1.00 -0.08 -31.54
N ARG A 201 0.39 -0.29 -32.72
CA ARG A 201 -0.97 0.09 -33.12
C ARG A 201 -2.06 -0.25 -32.10
N ARG A 202 -2.99 0.69 -31.92
CA ARG A 202 -4.30 0.52 -31.26
C ARG A 202 -5.12 -0.58 -31.94
N SER A 203 -5.55 -1.57 -31.18
CA SER A 203 -6.81 -2.28 -31.41
C SER A 203 -7.90 -1.59 -30.60
N THR A 204 -8.99 -1.21 -31.27
CA THR A 204 -10.22 -0.70 -30.63
C THR A 204 -11.02 -1.90 -30.14
N GLU A 205 -10.97 -2.18 -28.84
CA GLU A 205 -11.89 -3.08 -28.16
C GLU A 205 -12.82 -2.28 -27.23
N PRO A 206 -14.08 -2.71 -27.05
CA PRO A 206 -15.13 -1.89 -26.45
C PRO A 206 -14.90 -1.64 -24.96
N GLU A 207 -15.15 -0.41 -24.51
CA GLU A 207 -15.19 -0.05 -23.09
C GLU A 207 -16.34 -0.80 -22.40
N ILE A 208 -15.99 -1.75 -21.53
CA ILE A 208 -16.94 -2.38 -20.62
C ILE A 208 -16.99 -1.50 -19.37
N GLU A 209 -18.07 -0.73 -19.20
CA GLU A 209 -18.34 0.06 -18.00
C GLU A 209 -18.83 -0.86 -16.86
N GLU A 210 -17.90 -1.34 -16.02
CA GLU A 210 -18.29 -1.97 -14.75
C GLU A 210 -18.30 -0.94 -13.62
N HIS A 211 -19.48 -0.72 -13.05
CA HIS A 211 -19.67 0.08 -11.84
C HIS A 211 -19.45 -0.79 -10.60
N HIS A 212 -18.43 -0.48 -9.82
CA HIS A 212 -18.14 -1.17 -8.55
C HIS A 212 -18.53 -0.27 -7.37
N SER A 213 -19.32 -0.80 -6.43
CA SER A 213 -19.72 -0.12 -5.20
C SER A 213 -18.70 -0.37 -4.11
N VAL A 214 -18.15 0.71 -3.53
CA VAL A 214 -17.00 0.65 -2.60
C VAL A 214 -17.21 1.64 -1.45
N ILE A 215 -16.67 1.36 -0.26
CA ILE A 215 -16.76 2.24 0.91
C ILE A 215 -15.61 3.26 0.91
N VAL A 216 -15.95 4.55 1.11
CA VAL A 216 -14.98 5.67 1.27
C VAL A 216 -14.27 5.63 2.61
#